data_AF-T1C0K5-F1
#
_entry.id   AF-T1C0K5-F1
#
_cell.length_a   1.000
_cell.length_b   1.000
_cell.length_c   1.000
_cell.angle_alpha   90.00
_cell.angle_beta   90.00
_cell.angle_gamma   90.00
#
_symmetry.space_group_name_H-M   'P 1'
#
loop_
_entity.id
_entity.type
_entity.pdbx_description
1 polymer ?
#
loop_
_entity_poly.entity_id
_entity_poly.type
_entity_poly.pdbx_seq_one_letter_code
_entity_poly.pdbx_strand_id
1 'polypeptide(L)'
;ISVDSATMMNKGLELIEACWLFGLPPEKVEIVIHPQSLIHSLVGFIDGSFLAQLGHTDMRIPIAHALAYPQRQSSGVPLLDLTVAGPLTFLPLERQRFPAVALAEQAMQAGGTAPALLNAANEVAVAAFLAGHLNFRAITDTIAQVLDRTSHSSMYHFGRSHGGGSTGATLR
;
A
#
# COMPACT_ATOMS: atom_id res chain seq x y z
N ILE A 1 -7.13 -11.06 0.54
CA ILE A 1 -5.78 -10.73 1.07
C ILE A 1 -4.69 -11.67 0.58
N SER A 2 -4.67 -12.98 0.88
CA SER A 2 -3.52 -13.84 0.44
C SER A 2 -3.28 -13.85 -1.07
N VAL A 3 -4.35 -13.85 -1.89
CA VAL A 3 -4.26 -13.72 -3.35
C VAL A 3 -3.74 -12.33 -3.74
N ASP A 4 -4.20 -11.28 -3.05
CA ASP A 4 -3.74 -9.90 -3.28
C ASP A 4 -2.27 -9.72 -2.92
N SER A 5 -1.78 -10.40 -1.87
CA SER A 5 -0.36 -10.40 -1.51
C SER A 5 0.47 -11.13 -2.58
N ALA A 6 -0.03 -12.26 -3.11
CA ALA A 6 0.64 -13.02 -4.15
C ALA A 6 0.73 -12.25 -5.49
N THR A 7 -0.31 -11.49 -5.84
CA THR A 7 -0.34 -10.64 -7.04
C THR A 7 0.34 -9.29 -6.84
N MET A 8 0.68 -8.95 -5.59
CA MET A 8 1.07 -7.62 -5.12
C MET A 8 0.00 -6.53 -5.26
N MET A 9 -1.26 -6.90 -5.56
CA MET A 9 -2.37 -5.96 -5.54
C MET A 9 -2.61 -5.37 -4.15
N ASN A 10 -2.38 -6.15 -3.08
CA ASN A 10 -2.49 -5.64 -1.71
C ASN A 10 -1.64 -4.39 -1.48
N LYS A 11 -0.40 -4.41 -1.99
CA LYS A 11 0.52 -3.28 -1.87
C LYS A 11 0.15 -2.13 -2.81
N GLY A 12 -0.46 -2.41 -3.96
CA GLY A 12 -1.05 -1.40 -4.82
C GLY A 12 -2.21 -0.65 -4.16
N LEU A 13 -3.09 -1.37 -3.46
CA LEU A 13 -4.18 -0.77 -2.68
C LEU A 13 -3.66 0.05 -1.49
N GLU A 14 -2.65 -0.45 -0.79
CA GLU A 14 -1.97 0.30 0.28
C GLU A 14 -1.28 1.58 -0.25
N LEU A 15 -0.76 1.59 -1.48
CA LEU A 15 -0.24 2.81 -2.12
C LEU A 15 -1.35 3.85 -2.31
N ILE A 16 -2.51 3.42 -2.84
CA ILE A 16 -3.68 4.29 -2.98
C ILE A 16 -4.10 4.84 -1.61
N GLU A 17 -4.21 3.98 -0.61
CA GLU A 17 -4.57 4.35 0.76
C GLU A 17 -3.58 5.36 1.35
N ALA A 18 -2.27 5.14 1.20
CA ALA A 18 -1.25 6.06 1.68
C ALA A 18 -1.34 7.44 1.01
N CYS A 19 -1.58 7.47 -0.31
CA CYS A 19 -1.77 8.74 -1.03
C CYS A 19 -2.99 9.51 -0.49
N TRP A 20 -4.10 8.82 -0.25
CA TRP A 20 -5.32 9.42 0.31
C TRP A 20 -5.15 9.86 1.76
N LEU A 21 -4.59 9.00 2.62
CA LEU A 21 -4.49 9.23 4.06
C LEU A 21 -3.51 10.35 4.41
N PHE A 22 -2.40 10.44 3.66
CA PHE A 22 -1.33 11.39 3.94
C PHE A 22 -1.27 12.56 2.95
N GLY A 23 -2.18 12.61 1.97
CA GLY A 23 -2.19 13.66 0.94
C GLY A 23 -0.92 13.69 0.08
N LEU A 24 -0.31 12.52 -0.12
CA LEU A 24 0.92 12.37 -0.89
C LEU A 24 0.59 12.06 -2.36
N PRO A 25 1.33 12.64 -3.32
CA PRO A 25 1.21 12.20 -4.70
C PRO A 25 1.89 10.82 -4.87
N PRO A 26 1.46 9.99 -5.85
CA PRO A 26 1.98 8.62 -6.03
C PRO A 26 3.49 8.53 -6.16
N GLU A 27 4.14 9.51 -6.80
CA GLU A 27 5.60 9.56 -6.94
C GLU A 27 6.36 9.73 -5.61
N LYS A 28 5.67 10.05 -4.51
CA LYS A 28 6.21 10.12 -3.15
C LYS A 28 5.98 8.85 -2.33
N VAL A 29 5.37 7.82 -2.91
CA VAL A 29 5.15 6.51 -2.27
C VAL A 29 5.93 5.46 -3.06
N GLU A 30 7.03 4.98 -2.48
CA GLU A 30 7.83 3.91 -3.07
C GLU A 30 7.47 2.57 -2.46
N ILE A 31 7.42 1.52 -3.27
CA ILE A 31 7.21 0.15 -2.79
C ILE A 31 8.54 -0.59 -2.77
N VAL A 32 8.92 -1.03 -1.57
CA VAL A 32 10.12 -1.83 -1.33
C VAL A 32 9.73 -3.21 -0.77
N ILE A 33 10.41 -4.26 -1.23
CA ILE A 33 10.20 -5.62 -0.71
C ILE A 33 11.10 -5.81 0.52
N HIS A 34 10.49 -6.08 1.66
CA HIS A 34 11.17 -6.43 2.91
C HIS A 34 10.72 -7.82 3.39
N PRO A 35 11.43 -8.91 3.01
CA PRO A 35 10.97 -10.28 3.26
C PRO A 35 10.75 -10.62 4.74
N GLN A 36 11.52 -10.00 5.64
CA GLN A 36 11.45 -10.26 7.08
C GLN A 36 10.20 -9.67 7.73
N SER A 37 9.55 -8.69 7.10
CA SER A 37 8.31 -8.04 7.60
C SER A 37 8.43 -7.51 9.04
N LEU A 38 9.64 -7.09 9.45
CA LEU A 38 9.91 -6.49 10.77
C LEU A 38 9.83 -4.97 10.74
N ILE A 39 10.26 -4.36 9.63
CA ILE A 39 9.98 -2.96 9.32
C ILE A 39 8.66 -2.91 8.55
N HIS A 40 7.67 -2.20 9.10
CA HIS A 40 6.33 -2.15 8.54
C HIS A 40 6.16 -1.04 7.49
N SER A 41 6.86 0.09 7.65
CA SER A 41 6.98 1.20 6.69
C SER A 41 8.07 2.18 7.13
N LEU A 42 8.55 3.01 6.21
CA LEU A 42 9.52 4.08 6.47
C LEU A 42 9.02 5.43 5.95
N VAL A 43 9.36 6.50 6.66
CA VAL A 43 9.13 7.88 6.23
C VAL A 43 10.48 8.58 6.11
N GLY A 44 10.84 9.00 4.90
CA GLY A 44 12.01 9.83 4.62
C GLY A 44 11.67 11.31 4.76
N PHE A 45 12.59 12.11 5.28
CA PHE A 45 12.43 13.55 5.51
C PHE A 45 13.41 14.38 4.66
N ILE A 46 13.16 15.70 4.58
CA ILE A 46 13.94 16.64 3.73
C ILE A 46 15.41 16.77 4.13
N ASP A 47 15.77 16.40 5.35
CA ASP A 47 17.14 16.38 5.85
C ASP A 47 17.90 15.10 5.47
N GLY A 48 17.24 14.19 4.74
CA GLY A 48 17.78 12.89 4.35
C GLY A 48 17.65 11.80 5.40
N SER A 49 17.05 12.10 6.56
CA SER A 49 16.79 11.10 7.60
C SER A 49 15.57 10.24 7.26
N PHE A 50 15.53 9.03 7.84
CA PHE A 50 14.39 8.14 7.78
C PHE A 50 13.94 7.77 9.19
N LEU A 51 12.62 7.71 9.40
CA LEU A 51 12.01 7.04 10.53
C LEU A 51 11.36 5.76 10.06
N ALA A 52 11.64 4.65 10.75
CA ALA A 52 11.04 3.35 10.47
C ALA A 52 10.26 2.89 11.70
N GLN A 53 9.09 2.30 11.48
CA GLN A 53 8.38 1.60 12.55
C GLN A 53 8.71 0.10 12.49
N LEU A 54 9.28 -0.40 13.58
CA LEU A 54 9.66 -1.80 13.75
C LEU A 54 8.76 -2.49 14.76
N GLY A 55 8.53 -3.79 14.55
CA GLY A 55 7.88 -4.66 15.52
C GLY A 55 7.61 -6.04 14.94
N HIS A 56 7.17 -6.96 15.78
CA HIS A 56 6.63 -8.24 15.30
C HIS A 56 5.49 -8.00 14.31
N THR A 57 5.32 -8.89 13.33
CA THR A 57 4.18 -8.90 12.39
C THR A 57 2.91 -9.32 13.12
N ASP A 58 2.39 -8.45 13.98
CA ASP A 58 1.24 -8.69 14.85
C ASP A 58 0.32 -7.47 14.88
N MET A 59 -0.92 -7.64 14.43
CA MET A 59 -1.93 -6.58 14.31
C MET A 59 -2.30 -5.94 15.66
N ARG A 60 -2.01 -6.59 16.80
CA ARG A 60 -2.23 -5.98 18.13
C ARG A 60 -1.42 -4.70 18.29
N ILE A 61 -0.25 -4.57 17.66
CA ILE A 61 0.58 -3.36 17.73
C ILE A 61 -0.12 -2.15 17.06
N PRO A 62 -0.45 -2.18 15.76
CA PRO A 62 -1.12 -1.03 15.12
C PRO A 62 -2.52 -0.77 15.68
N ILE A 63 -3.29 -1.80 16.08
CA ILE A 63 -4.61 -1.61 16.71
C ILE A 63 -4.47 -0.88 18.05
N ALA A 64 -3.55 -1.32 18.92
CA ALA A 64 -3.32 -0.67 20.21
C ALA A 64 -2.88 0.79 20.03
N HIS A 65 -2.02 1.07 19.04
CA HIS A 65 -1.59 2.42 18.72
C HIS A 65 -2.76 3.29 18.25
N ALA A 66 -3.57 2.83 17.28
CA ALA A 66 -4.69 3.59 16.75
C ALA A 66 -5.73 3.95 17.83
N LEU A 67 -6.02 3.03 18.76
CA LEU A 67 -6.99 3.25 19.84
C LEU A 67 -6.50 4.18 20.95
N ALA A 68 -5.20 4.32 21.15
CA ALA A 68 -4.62 5.11 22.24
C ALA A 68 -3.95 6.42 21.80
N TYR A 69 -3.84 6.66 20.49
CA TYR A 69 -3.16 7.84 19.96
C TYR A 69 -3.76 9.15 20.53
N PRO A 70 -2.93 10.13 20.96
CA PRO A 70 -1.47 10.19 20.84
C PRO A 70 -0.68 9.49 21.96
N GLN A 71 -1.36 8.96 22.97
CA GLN A 71 -0.73 8.16 24.02
C GLN A 71 -0.36 6.76 23.51
N ARG A 72 0.35 6.00 24.34
CA ARG A 72 0.65 4.58 24.10
C ARG A 72 -0.05 3.72 25.14
N GLN A 73 -0.54 2.56 24.71
CA GLN A 73 -1.03 1.50 25.57
C GLN A 73 -0.31 0.18 25.22
N SER A 74 -0.28 -0.75 26.18
CA SER A 74 0.27 -2.07 25.94
C SER A 74 -0.57 -2.84 24.91
N SER A 75 0.08 -3.43 23.91
CA SER A 75 -0.56 -4.36 22.97
C SER A 75 -0.55 -5.82 23.45
N GLY A 76 0.20 -6.11 24.53
CA GLY A 76 0.46 -7.48 24.98
C GLY A 76 1.39 -8.29 24.06
N VAL A 77 2.03 -7.64 23.09
CA VAL A 77 3.07 -8.25 22.22
C VAL A 77 4.43 -8.08 22.90
N PRO A 78 5.29 -9.11 22.93
CA PRO A 78 6.65 -8.97 23.48
C PRO A 78 7.46 -7.92 22.72
N LEU A 79 8.48 -7.37 23.39
CA LEU A 79 9.43 -6.48 22.74
C LEU A 79 10.27 -7.26 21.73
N LEU A 80 10.54 -6.63 20.58
CA LEU A 80 11.41 -7.19 19.56
C LEU A 80 12.87 -7.20 20.05
N ASP A 81 13.50 -8.37 20.05
CA ASP A 81 14.93 -8.51 20.30
C ASP A 81 15.72 -8.40 18.99
N LEU A 82 16.35 -7.25 18.79
CA LEU A 82 17.14 -6.97 17.59
C LEU A 82 18.43 -7.80 17.51
N THR A 83 18.92 -8.35 18.62
CA THR A 83 20.15 -9.14 18.63
C THR A 83 19.97 -10.51 17.95
N VAL A 84 18.73 -10.99 17.86
CA VAL A 84 18.36 -12.27 17.23
C VAL A 84 17.50 -12.11 15.97
N ALA A 85 17.13 -10.89 15.60
CA ALA A 85 16.26 -10.60 14.45
C ALA A 85 16.89 -10.96 13.08
N GLY A 86 18.21 -11.09 13.03
CA GLY A 86 18.96 -11.36 11.80
C GLY A 86 19.06 -10.13 10.88
N PRO A 87 19.52 -10.32 9.64
CA PRO A 87 19.70 -9.22 8.69
C PRO A 87 18.36 -8.69 8.18
N LEU A 88 18.23 -7.36 8.13
CA LEU A 88 17.13 -6.68 7.46
C LEU A 88 17.52 -6.41 6.01
N THR A 89 16.77 -6.94 5.05
CA THR A 89 17.03 -6.76 3.63
C THR A 89 15.91 -5.98 2.95
N PHE A 90 16.29 -5.22 1.92
CA PHE A 90 15.40 -4.41 1.11
C PHE A 90 15.70 -4.70 -0.35
N LEU A 91 14.66 -5.07 -1.11
CA LEU A 91 14.78 -5.41 -2.52
C LEU A 91 13.87 -4.49 -3.34
N PRO A 92 14.28 -4.09 -4.55
CA PRO A 92 13.42 -3.34 -5.44
C PRO A 92 12.24 -4.20 -5.90
N LEU A 93 11.11 -3.56 -6.19
CA LEU A 93 9.97 -4.23 -6.82
C LEU A 93 10.28 -4.54 -8.30
N GLU A 94 10.23 -5.83 -8.66
CA GLU A 94 10.28 -6.27 -10.06
C GLU A 94 8.93 -6.00 -10.77
N ARG A 95 8.76 -4.79 -11.31
CA ARG A 95 7.48 -4.34 -11.92
C ARG A 95 6.93 -5.26 -13.00
N GLN A 96 7.79 -5.89 -13.81
CA GLN A 96 7.35 -6.84 -14.85
C GLN A 96 6.70 -8.10 -14.26
N ARG A 97 7.13 -8.51 -13.08
CA ARG A 97 6.59 -9.67 -12.36
C ARG A 97 5.28 -9.34 -11.64
N PHE A 98 5.12 -8.07 -11.23
CA PHE A 98 4.00 -7.61 -10.41
C PHE A 98 3.24 -6.43 -11.05
N PRO A 99 2.54 -6.67 -12.18
CA PRO A 99 1.85 -5.62 -12.93
C PRO A 99 0.71 -4.93 -12.16
N ALA A 100 0.17 -5.57 -11.12
CA ALA A 100 -0.91 -5.01 -10.30
C ALA A 100 -0.53 -3.68 -9.64
N VAL A 101 0.74 -3.51 -9.27
CA VAL A 101 1.24 -2.26 -8.67
C VAL A 101 1.16 -1.11 -9.67
N ALA A 102 1.55 -1.34 -10.93
CA ALA A 102 1.46 -0.32 -11.97
C ALA A 102 0.01 0.10 -12.25
N LEU A 103 -0.94 -0.85 -12.21
CA LEU A 103 -2.37 -0.52 -12.34
C LEU A 103 -2.86 0.36 -11.19
N ALA A 104 -2.40 0.11 -9.96
CA ALA A 104 -2.75 0.93 -8.82
C ALA A 104 -2.19 2.35 -8.91
N GLU A 105 -0.93 2.50 -9.33
CA GLU A 105 -0.32 3.81 -9.60
C GLU A 105 -1.09 4.57 -10.69
N GLN A 106 -1.42 3.91 -11.79
CA GLN A 106 -2.20 4.51 -12.89
C GLN A 106 -3.60 4.92 -12.44
N ALA A 107 -4.29 4.07 -11.67
CA ALA A 107 -5.60 4.39 -11.12
C ALA A 107 -5.52 5.60 -10.15
N MET A 108 -4.49 5.65 -9.31
CA MET A 108 -4.28 6.78 -8.40
C MET A 108 -3.97 8.09 -9.15
N GLN A 109 -3.17 8.02 -10.21
CA GLN A 109 -2.85 9.16 -11.08
C GLN A 109 -4.08 9.66 -11.86
N ALA A 110 -4.90 8.74 -12.38
CA ALA A 110 -6.16 9.09 -13.05
C ALA A 110 -7.16 9.76 -12.09
N GLY A 111 -7.12 9.37 -10.82
CA GLY A 111 -7.98 9.93 -9.77
C GLY A 111 -9.45 9.63 -9.99
N GLY A 112 -10.33 10.47 -9.43
CA GLY A 112 -11.77 10.30 -9.56
C GLY A 112 -12.24 8.93 -9.07
N THR A 113 -12.96 8.21 -9.93
CA THR A 113 -13.48 6.85 -9.60
C THR A 113 -12.53 5.71 -9.97
N ALA A 114 -11.36 5.98 -10.56
CA ALA A 114 -10.48 4.93 -11.04
C ALA A 114 -9.99 3.97 -9.94
N PRO A 115 -9.56 4.43 -8.74
CA PRO A 115 -9.19 3.53 -7.64
C PRO A 115 -10.34 2.63 -7.17
N ALA A 116 -11.58 3.16 -7.15
CA ALA A 116 -12.76 2.38 -6.77
C ALA A 116 -13.06 1.27 -7.80
N LEU A 117 -12.88 1.57 -9.09
CA LEU A 117 -13.08 0.61 -10.16
C LEU A 117 -12.00 -0.47 -10.19
N LEU A 118 -10.75 -0.10 -9.89
CA LEU A 118 -9.68 -1.06 -9.65
C LEU A 118 -10.01 -2.01 -8.50
N ASN A 119 -10.46 -1.49 -7.35
CA ASN A 119 -10.81 -2.31 -6.20
C ASN A 119 -11.97 -3.28 -6.52
N ALA A 120 -13.04 -2.77 -7.12
CA ALA A 120 -14.19 -3.58 -7.50
C ALA A 120 -13.82 -4.67 -8.52
N ALA A 121 -13.02 -4.34 -9.53
CA ALA A 121 -12.53 -5.32 -10.50
C ALA A 121 -11.65 -6.39 -9.83
N ASN A 122 -10.79 -5.99 -8.88
CA ASN A 122 -9.95 -6.92 -8.14
C ASN A 122 -10.79 -7.91 -7.32
N GLU A 123 -11.78 -7.43 -6.55
CA GLU A 123 -12.64 -8.30 -5.73
C GLU A 123 -13.34 -9.37 -6.59
N VAL A 124 -13.92 -8.97 -7.72
CA VAL A 124 -14.61 -9.89 -8.63
C VAL A 124 -13.63 -10.87 -9.29
N ALA A 125 -12.46 -10.39 -9.75
CA ALA A 125 -11.45 -11.23 -10.40
C ALA A 125 -10.85 -12.26 -9.42
N VAL A 126 -10.55 -11.85 -8.19
CA VAL A 126 -10.07 -12.75 -7.13
C VAL A 126 -11.14 -13.77 -6.76
N ALA A 127 -12.41 -13.38 -6.64
CA ALA A 127 -13.50 -14.32 -6.39
C ALA A 127 -13.62 -15.36 -7.52
N ALA A 128 -13.51 -14.93 -8.78
CA ALA A 128 -13.52 -15.85 -9.93
C ALA A 128 -12.32 -16.81 -9.94
N PHE A 129 -11.13 -16.33 -9.55
CA PHE A 129 -9.94 -17.18 -9.39
C PHE A 129 -10.13 -18.23 -8.29
N LEU A 130 -10.65 -17.83 -7.13
CA LEU A 130 -10.92 -18.73 -6.01
C LEU A 130 -11.99 -19.77 -6.33
N ALA A 131 -12.94 -19.43 -7.21
CA ALA A 131 -13.95 -20.35 -7.72
C ALA A 131 -13.45 -21.28 -8.85
N GLY A 132 -12.20 -21.13 -9.31
CA GLY A 132 -11.63 -21.92 -10.41
C GLY A 132 -12.09 -21.48 -11.80
N HIS A 133 -12.70 -20.30 -11.93
CA HIS A 133 -13.17 -19.75 -13.20
C HIS A 133 -12.17 -18.81 -13.89
N LEU A 134 -11.10 -18.45 -13.19
CA LEU A 134 -10.06 -17.55 -13.69
C LEU A 134 -8.68 -18.09 -13.34
N ASN A 135 -7.71 -17.94 -14.23
CA ASN A 135 -6.31 -18.27 -13.94
C ASN A 135 -5.63 -17.12 -13.19
N PHE A 136 -4.58 -17.42 -12.42
CA PHE A 136 -3.87 -16.42 -11.59
C PHE A 136 -3.43 -15.18 -12.38
N ARG A 137 -2.80 -15.36 -13.55
CA ARG A 137 -2.38 -14.24 -14.42
C ARG A 137 -3.57 -13.40 -14.93
N ALA A 138 -4.69 -14.06 -15.18
CA ALA A 138 -5.87 -13.40 -15.73
C ALA A 138 -6.58 -12.48 -14.73
N ILE A 139 -6.23 -12.55 -13.42
CA ILE A 139 -6.69 -11.57 -12.43
C ILE A 139 -6.28 -10.16 -12.87
N THR A 140 -4.98 -9.93 -13.05
CA THR A 140 -4.47 -8.60 -13.40
C THR A 140 -4.89 -8.18 -14.81
N ASP A 141 -4.93 -9.11 -15.76
CA ASP A 141 -5.38 -8.83 -17.14
C ASP A 141 -6.86 -8.39 -17.17
N THR A 142 -7.71 -8.95 -16.30
CA THR A 142 -9.13 -8.57 -16.19
C THR A 142 -9.27 -7.17 -15.60
N ILE A 143 -8.50 -6.86 -14.55
CA ILE A 143 -8.52 -5.53 -13.91
C ILE A 143 -8.10 -4.46 -14.91
N ALA A 144 -7.02 -4.68 -15.67
CA ALA A 144 -6.57 -3.77 -16.72
C ALA A 144 -7.67 -3.52 -17.77
N GLN A 145 -8.33 -4.58 -18.25
CA GLN A 145 -9.43 -4.44 -19.22
C GLN A 145 -10.62 -3.65 -18.69
N VAL A 146 -10.96 -3.78 -17.40
CA VAL A 146 -12.05 -3.01 -16.78
C VAL A 146 -11.69 -1.53 -16.72
N LEU A 147 -10.46 -1.21 -16.32
CA LEU A 147 -9.97 0.17 -16.27
C LEU A 147 -9.92 0.81 -17.66
N ASP A 148 -9.48 0.08 -18.69
CA ASP A 148 -9.40 0.60 -20.06
C ASP A 148 -10.79 0.85 -20.69
N ARG A 149 -11.79 0.03 -20.37
CA ARG A 149 -13.11 0.08 -21.03
C ARG A 149 -14.12 0.97 -20.32
N THR A 150 -13.89 1.29 -19.06
CA THR A 150 -14.87 2.01 -18.24
C THR A 150 -14.49 3.47 -18.17
N SER A 151 -15.38 4.36 -18.64
CA SER A 151 -15.18 5.79 -18.41
C SER A 151 -15.17 6.07 -16.90
N HIS A 152 -14.18 6.81 -16.44
CA HIS A 152 -14.08 7.22 -15.04
C HIS A 152 -14.43 8.70 -14.93
N SER A 153 -15.25 9.05 -13.93
CA SER A 153 -15.59 10.44 -13.71
C SER A 153 -14.38 11.15 -13.12
N SER A 154 -13.98 12.29 -13.70
CA SER A 154 -13.09 13.23 -13.02
C SER A 154 -13.90 13.87 -11.87
N MET A 155 -13.96 13.19 -10.72
CA MET A 155 -14.46 13.85 -9.52
C MET A 155 -13.40 14.85 -9.06
N TYR A 156 -13.86 16.06 -8.75
CA TYR A 156 -13.05 17.21 -8.35
C TYR A 156 -11.83 16.81 -7.52
N HIS A 157 -10.67 17.29 -7.99
CA HIS A 157 -9.39 17.22 -7.28
C HIS A 157 -9.58 17.64 -5.83
N PHE A 158 -9.53 16.71 -4.88
CA PHE A 158 -9.59 17.03 -3.46
C PHE A 158 -8.22 17.56 -3.05
N GLY A 159 -7.98 18.84 -3.34
CA GLY A 159 -6.69 19.46 -3.12
C GLY A 159 -6.80 20.98 -3.03
N ARG A 160 -7.18 21.48 -1.85
CA ARG A 160 -6.54 22.60 -1.12
C ARG A 160 -7.48 23.19 -0.06
N SER A 161 -7.23 22.87 1.21
CA SER A 161 -7.41 23.80 2.35
C SER A 161 -7.11 23.16 3.71
N HIS A 162 -5.91 22.63 3.93
CA HIS A 162 -5.34 22.60 5.28
C HIS A 162 -3.92 23.16 5.17
N GLY A 163 -3.73 24.34 5.78
CA GLY A 163 -2.53 25.15 5.63
C GLY A 163 -1.31 24.57 6.36
N GLY A 164 -0.14 24.95 5.85
CA GLY A 164 1.06 25.17 6.66
C GLY A 164 1.81 23.94 7.15
N GLY A 165 2.58 23.32 6.26
CA GLY A 165 3.64 22.40 6.65
C GLY A 165 4.10 21.55 5.47
N SER A 166 4.97 22.07 4.61
CA SER A 166 5.67 21.24 3.63
C SER A 166 6.70 20.37 4.34
N THR A 167 6.26 19.33 5.04
CA THR A 167 7.15 18.22 5.36
C THR A 167 7.34 17.47 4.05
N GLY A 168 8.45 17.73 3.36
CA GLY A 168 8.83 17.01 2.14
C GLY A 168 9.17 15.56 2.49
N ALA A 169 8.14 14.79 2.81
CA ALA A 169 8.24 13.42 3.24
C ALA A 169 7.99 12.48 2.06
N THR A 170 8.76 11.40 2.00
CA THR A 170 8.58 10.29 1.05
C THR A 170 8.27 9.05 1.87
N LEU A 171 7.18 8.36 1.58
CA LEU A 171 6.83 7.10 2.22
C LEU A 171 7.48 5.95 1.42
N ARG A 172 8.12 5.01 2.10
CA ARG A 172 8.71 3.80 1.51
C ARG A 172 8.27 2.54 2.27
#